data_AF-A0A453CJT6-F1
#
_entry.id   AF-A0A453CJT6-F1
#
_cell.length_a   1.000
_cell.length_b   1.000
_cell.length_c   1.000
_cell.angle_alpha   90.00
_cell.angle_beta   90.00
_cell.angle_gamma   90.00
#
_symmetry.space_group_name_H-M   'P 1'
#
loop_
_entity.id
_entity.type
_entity.pdbx_description
1 polymer ?
#
loop_
_entity_poly.entity_id
_entity_poly.type
_entity_poly.pdbx_seq_one_letter_code
_entity_poly.pdbx_strand_id
1 'polypeptide(L)'
;RVESKLRVFAFRIAFSTQQADELRTNLTTINDATKEVKESLKLRQIMQTILTLGNALNQGTARGSAVGFRLDSLLKLSDTRARNNKMTLMHYLCKVCTRHKVLCYAHWFAC
;
A
#
# COMPACT_ATOMS: atom_id res chain seq x y z
N ARG A 1 -6.83 32.06 38.83
CA ARG A 1 -6.94 33.03 37.70
C ARG A 1 -5.64 33.17 36.89
N VAL A 2 -4.44 33.16 37.51
CA VAL A 2 -3.16 33.29 36.79
C VAL A 2 -2.82 32.04 35.96
N GLU A 3 -2.99 30.84 36.52
CA GLU A 3 -2.72 29.57 35.83
C GLU A 3 -3.51 29.41 34.52
N SER A 4 -4.81 29.75 34.53
CA SER A 4 -5.65 29.72 33.33
C SER A 4 -5.12 30.65 32.24
N LYS A 5 -4.64 31.85 32.61
CA LYS A 5 -4.03 32.80 31.66
C LYS A 5 -2.71 32.26 31.10
N LEU A 6 -1.87 31.67 31.95
CA LEU A 6 -0.60 31.06 31.53
C LEU A 6 -0.82 29.90 30.55
N ARG A 7 -1.83 29.05 30.78
CA ARG A 7 -2.19 27.97 29.83
C ARG A 7 -2.61 28.50 28.47
N VAL A 8 -3.41 29.57 28.42
CA VAL A 8 -3.81 30.18 27.14
C VAL A 8 -2.61 30.78 26.42
N PHE A 9 -1.70 31.45 27.13
CA PHE A 9 -0.47 31.97 26.53
C PHE A 9 0.45 30.86 26.01
N ALA A 10 0.65 29.80 26.79
CA ALA A 10 1.44 28.64 26.38
C ALA A 10 0.85 27.96 25.13
N PHE A 11 -0.48 27.78 25.09
CA PHE A 11 -1.17 27.25 23.92
C PHE A 11 -1.01 28.17 22.71
N ARG A 12 -1.20 29.48 22.86
CA ARG A 12 -1.03 30.44 21.75
C ARG A 12 0.38 30.38 21.17
N ILE A 13 1.40 30.34 22.02
CA ILE A 13 2.80 30.25 21.58
C ILE A 13 3.02 28.93 20.84
N ALA A 14 2.69 27.79 21.46
CA ALA A 14 2.92 26.46 20.88
C ALA A 14 2.14 26.24 19.57
N PHE A 15 0.90 26.75 19.50
CA PHE A 15 0.06 26.66 18.32
C PHE A 15 0.59 27.53 17.18
N SER A 16 1.05 28.75 17.48
CA SER A 16 1.62 29.66 16.49
C SER A 16 3.00 29.22 15.98
N THR A 17 3.76 28.46 16.75
CA THR A 17 5.12 28.07 16.35
C THR A 17 5.17 26.76 15.59
N GLN A 18 4.39 25.73 15.97
CA GLN A 18 4.64 24.36 15.49
C GLN A 18 3.37 23.50 15.33
N GLN A 19 2.44 23.52 16.29
CA GLN A 19 1.38 22.50 16.32
C GLN A 19 0.43 22.56 15.11
N ALA A 20 0.16 23.77 14.59
CA ALA A 20 -0.69 23.92 13.41
C ALA A 20 -0.03 23.39 12.12
N ASP A 21 1.26 23.65 11.95
CA ASP A 21 2.02 23.25 10.78
C ASP A 21 2.34 21.74 10.78
N GLU A 22 2.63 21.17 11.95
CA GLU A 22 2.77 19.72 12.11
C GLU A 22 1.48 18.99 11.75
N LEU A 23 0.33 19.45 12.26
CA LEU A 23 -0.97 18.86 11.94
C LEU A 23 -1.26 18.97 10.44
N ARG A 24 -1.01 20.14 9.84
CA ARG A 24 -1.19 20.37 8.40
C ARG A 24 -0.31 19.42 7.59
N THR A 25 0.95 19.28 7.97
CA THR A 25 1.91 18.38 7.29
C THR A 25 1.41 16.94 7.35
N ASN A 26 1.00 16.46 8.52
CA ASN A 26 0.47 15.11 8.69
C ASN A 26 -0.76 14.85 7.83
N LEU A 27 -1.69 15.81 7.76
CA LEU A 27 -2.88 15.71 6.92
C LEU A 27 -2.54 15.67 5.44
N THR A 28 -1.61 16.53 4.99
CA THR A 28 -1.12 16.52 3.61
C THR A 28 -0.48 15.18 3.28
N THR A 29 0.39 14.65 4.14
CA THR A 29 1.04 13.34 3.94
C THR A 29 0.01 12.21 3.81
N ILE A 30 -1.02 12.18 4.67
CA ILE A 30 -2.08 11.15 4.60
C ILE A 30 -2.87 11.28 3.29
N ASN A 31 -3.21 12.51 2.91
CA ASN A 31 -3.95 12.78 1.68
C ASN A 31 -3.15 12.34 0.45
N ASP A 32 -1.88 12.71 0.38
CA ASP A 32 -1.00 12.40 -0.74
C ASP A 32 -0.75 10.89 -0.84
N ALA A 33 -0.45 10.22 0.28
CA ALA A 33 -0.30 8.77 0.31
C ALA A 33 -1.58 8.04 -0.15
N THR A 34 -2.76 8.50 0.29
CA THR A 34 -4.04 7.93 -0.12
C THR A 34 -4.27 8.11 -1.62
N LYS A 35 -3.94 9.30 -2.14
CA LYS A 35 -4.04 9.62 -3.57
C LYS A 35 -3.12 8.73 -4.39
N GLU A 36 -1.85 8.62 -4.02
CA GLU A 36 -0.87 7.76 -4.69
C GLU A 36 -1.32 6.30 -4.74
N VAL A 37 -1.81 5.75 -3.63
CA VAL A 37 -2.32 4.38 -3.57
C VAL A 37 -3.53 4.19 -4.49
N LYS A 38 -4.48 5.12 -4.48
CA LYS A 38 -5.71 5.05 -5.27
C LYS A 38 -5.46 5.22 -6.78
N GLU A 39 -4.53 6.09 -7.15
CA GLU A 39 -4.25 6.42 -8.55
C GLU A 39 -3.21 5.49 -9.19
N SER A 40 -2.45 4.73 -8.40
CA SER A 40 -1.42 3.82 -8.89
C SER A 40 -1.97 2.70 -9.78
N LEU A 41 -1.78 2.86 -11.10
CA LEU A 41 -2.09 1.82 -12.09
C LEU A 41 -1.27 0.54 -11.83
N LYS A 42 -0.02 0.69 -11.39
CA LYS A 42 0.89 -0.42 -11.09
C LYS A 42 0.37 -1.25 -9.92
N LEU A 43 -0.09 -0.59 -8.85
CA LEU A 43 -0.67 -1.29 -7.70
C LEU A 43 -1.94 -2.04 -8.11
N ARG A 44 -2.81 -1.40 -8.91
CA ARG A 44 -4.02 -2.06 -9.45
C ARG A 44 -3.69 -3.31 -10.27
N GLN A 45 -2.67 -3.26 -11.13
CA GLN A 45 -2.23 -4.42 -11.91
C GLN A 45 -1.71 -5.56 -11.02
N ILE A 46 -0.96 -5.24 -9.96
CA ILE A 46 -0.49 -6.22 -8.98
C ILE A 46 -1.68 -6.88 -8.27
N MET A 47 -2.63 -6.07 -7.78
CA MET A 47 -3.83 -6.57 -7.12
C MET A 47 -4.67 -7.47 -8.05
N GLN A 48 -4.83 -7.10 -9.32
CA GLN A 48 -5.52 -7.92 -10.31
C GLN A 48 -4.79 -9.24 -10.56
N THR A 49 -3.47 -9.22 -10.66
CA THR A 49 -2.67 -10.43 -10.84
C THR A 49 -2.83 -11.38 -9.66
N ILE A 50 -2.83 -10.85 -8.44
CA ILE A 50 -3.07 -11.62 -7.21
C ILE A 50 -4.48 -12.21 -7.21
N LEU A 51 -5.50 -11.44 -7.61
CA LEU A 51 -6.88 -11.91 -7.69
C LEU A 51 -7.03 -13.06 -8.69
N THR A 52 -6.52 -12.89 -9.91
CA THR A 52 -6.56 -13.92 -10.96
C THR A 52 -5.85 -15.20 -10.50
N LEU A 53 -4.68 -15.05 -9.88
CA LEU A 53 -3.90 -16.18 -9.38
C LEU A 53 -4.59 -16.87 -8.21
N GLY A 54 -5.14 -16.11 -7.26
CA GLY A 54 -5.92 -16.63 -6.14
C GLY A 54 -7.15 -17.40 -6.61
N ASN A 55 -7.85 -16.91 -7.64
CA ASN A 55 -8.99 -17.60 -8.24
C ASN A 55 -8.59 -18.90 -8.93
N ALA A 56 -7.46 -18.91 -9.65
CA ALA A 56 -6.94 -20.13 -10.27
C ALA A 56 -6.53 -21.17 -9.21
N LEU A 57 -5.84 -20.75 -8.14
CA LEU A 57 -5.41 -21.64 -7.07
C LEU A 57 -6.57 -22.20 -6.24
N ASN A 58 -7.65 -21.42 -6.07
CA ASN A 58 -8.82 -21.80 -5.29
C ASN A 58 -9.98 -22.33 -6.14
N GLN A 59 -9.74 -22.65 -7.42
CA GLN A 59 -10.76 -23.18 -8.31
C GLN A 59 -11.39 -24.45 -7.71
N GLY A 60 -12.73 -24.54 -7.72
CA GLY A 60 -13.46 -25.66 -7.14
C GLY A 60 -13.64 -25.62 -5.62
N THR A 61 -13.13 -24.59 -4.94
CA THR A 61 -13.42 -24.34 -3.52
C THR A 61 -14.41 -23.20 -3.35
N ALA A 62 -14.97 -23.03 -2.15
CA ALA A 62 -15.81 -21.88 -1.80
C ALA A 62 -15.09 -20.51 -1.91
N ARG A 63 -13.77 -20.49 -2.07
CA ARG A 63 -12.95 -19.29 -2.28
C ARG A 63 -12.57 -19.06 -3.75
N GLY A 64 -13.02 -19.92 -4.66
CA GLY A 64 -12.87 -19.72 -6.10
C GLY A 64 -13.82 -18.64 -6.63
N SER A 65 -13.48 -18.05 -7.77
CA SER A 65 -14.30 -17.02 -8.45
C SER A 65 -14.60 -15.77 -7.62
N ALA A 66 -13.68 -15.37 -6.74
CA ALA A 66 -13.78 -14.14 -5.99
C ALA A 66 -13.69 -12.91 -6.90
N VAL A 67 -14.47 -11.87 -6.58
CA VAL A 67 -14.38 -10.54 -7.21
C VAL A 67 -13.34 -9.63 -6.55
N GLY A 68 -12.85 -10.00 -5.38
CA GLY A 68 -11.85 -9.25 -4.62
C GLY A 68 -11.37 -10.01 -3.39
N PHE A 69 -10.42 -9.43 -2.67
CA PHE A 69 -9.86 -9.99 -1.44
C PHE A 69 -9.55 -8.87 -0.44
N ARG A 70 -9.44 -9.24 0.85
CA ARG A 70 -9.03 -8.30 1.92
C ARG A 70 -7.53 -8.06 1.87
N LEU A 71 -7.08 -6.84 2.15
CA LEU A 71 -5.66 -6.46 2.15
C LEU A 71 -4.80 -7.33 3.08
N ASP A 72 -5.33 -7.79 4.22
CA ASP A 72 -4.62 -8.69 5.15
C ASP A 72 -4.20 -10.02 4.48
N SER A 73 -4.86 -10.39 3.37
CA SER A 73 -4.52 -11.59 2.59
C SER A 73 -3.16 -11.45 1.88
N LEU A 74 -2.68 -10.23 1.66
CA LEU A 74 -1.38 -9.97 1.03
C LEU A 74 -0.22 -10.51 1.87
N LEU A 75 -0.35 -10.52 3.19
CA LEU A 75 0.67 -11.06 4.09
C LEU A 75 0.88 -12.56 3.88
N LYS A 76 -0.17 -13.29 3.49
CA LYS A 76 -0.16 -14.74 3.26
C LYS A 76 0.52 -15.16 1.97
N LEU A 77 0.81 -14.21 1.07
CA LEU A 77 1.49 -14.48 -0.19
C LEU A 77 2.93 -14.97 0.04
N SER A 78 3.56 -14.52 1.13
CA SER A 78 4.89 -14.94 1.55
C SER A 78 4.90 -16.38 2.07
N ASP A 79 3.80 -16.82 2.67
CA ASP A 79 3.67 -18.14 3.29
C ASP A 79 3.19 -19.22 2.29
N THR A 80 2.48 -18.80 1.25
CA THR A 80 1.94 -19.71 0.23
C THR A 80 3.05 -20.22 -0.67
N ARG A 81 3.39 -21.51 -0.53
CA ARG A 81 4.46 -22.18 -1.29
C ARG A 81 3.92 -23.02 -2.44
N ALA A 82 4.70 -23.08 -3.52
CA ALA A 82 4.48 -24.03 -4.60
C ALA A 82 4.68 -25.47 -4.07
N ARG A 83 4.09 -26.46 -4.76
CA ARG A 83 4.16 -27.89 -4.39
C ARG A 83 5.59 -28.42 -4.20
N ASN A 84 6.56 -27.80 -4.86
CA ASN A 84 7.98 -28.14 -4.74
C ASN A 84 8.70 -27.42 -3.58
N ASN A 85 8.00 -26.63 -2.76
CA ASN A 85 8.48 -25.82 -1.63
C ASN A 85 9.64 -24.83 -1.90
N LYS A 86 10.14 -24.76 -3.14
CA LYS A 86 11.28 -23.92 -3.54
C LYS A 86 10.90 -22.48 -3.86
N MET A 87 9.63 -22.19 -4.09
CA MET A 87 9.15 -20.87 -4.50
C MET A 87 7.86 -20.51 -3.76
N THR A 88 7.77 -19.27 -3.27
CA THR A 88 6.52 -18.71 -2.70
C THR A 88 5.76 -17.91 -3.75
N LEU A 89 4.50 -17.61 -3.46
CA LEU A 89 3.67 -16.80 -4.35
C LEU A 89 4.25 -15.38 -4.54
N MET A 90 4.86 -14.81 -3.50
CA MET A 90 5.61 -13.54 -3.60
C MET A 90 6.77 -13.61 -4.59
N HIS A 91 7.57 -14.68 -4.57
CA HIS A 91 8.67 -14.84 -5.54
C HIS A 91 8.15 -14.90 -6.98
N TYR A 92 7.01 -15.58 -7.19
CA TYR A 92 6.36 -15.62 -8.50
C TYR A 92 5.84 -14.24 -8.93
N LEU A 93 5.17 -13.51 -8.03
CA LEU A 93 4.66 -12.16 -8.31
C LEU A 93 5.80 -11.20 -8.68
N CYS A 94 6.92 -11.22 -7.95
CA CYS A 94 8.10 -10.43 -8.31
C CYS A 94 8.59 -10.76 -9.72
N LYS A 95 8.65 -12.05 -10.08
CA LYS A 95 9.07 -12.50 -11.41
C LYS A 95 8.12 -12.03 -12.52
N VAL A 96 6.80 -12.09 -12.28
CA VAL A 96 5.79 -11.62 -13.25
C VAL A 96 5.84 -10.10 -13.40
N CYS A 97 5.95 -9.37 -12.28
CA CYS A 97 6.08 -7.91 -12.29
C CYS A 97 7.33 -7.44 -13.03
N THR A 98 8.47 -8.14 -12.86
CA THR A 98 9.72 -7.83 -13.56
C THR A 98 9.68 -8.24 -15.04
N ARG A 99 8.97 -9.31 -15.40
CA ARG A 99 8.82 -9.74 -16.80
C ARG A 99 7.89 -8.85 -17.62
N HIS A 100 6.85 -8.28 -17.01
CA HIS A 100 6.03 -7.24 -17.66
C HIS A 100 6.79 -5.92 -17.88
N LYS A 101 7.98 -5.74 -17.29
CA LYS A 101 8.83 -4.56 -17.48
C LYS A 101 9.73 -4.57 -18.71
N VAL A 102 9.70 -5.58 -19.60
CA VAL A 102 10.45 -5.48 -20.87
C VAL A 102 9.99 -4.25 -21.70
N LEU A 103 8.81 -3.67 -21.42
CA LEU A 103 8.35 -2.41 -22.00
C LEU A 103 8.54 -1.16 -21.11
N CYS A 104 9.01 -1.27 -19.86
CA CYS A 104 9.05 -0.14 -18.91
C CYS A 104 10.45 0.16 -18.33
N TYR A 105 11.46 -0.70 -18.55
CA TYR A 105 12.84 -0.39 -18.18
C TYR A 105 13.42 0.80 -18.98
N ALA A 106 12.84 1.17 -20.13
CA ALA A 106 13.25 2.33 -20.91
C ALA A 106 12.86 3.69 -20.28
N HIS A 107 11.98 3.73 -19.27
CA HIS A 107 11.48 4.99 -18.70
C HIS A 107 11.91 5.24 -17.24
N TRP A 108 12.70 4.35 -16.65
CA TRP A 108 13.20 4.49 -15.27
C TRP A 108 14.68 4.92 -15.20
N PHE A 109 15.35 5.12 -16.34
CA PHE A 109 16.73 5.66 -16.41
C PHE A 109 16.81 7.05 -17.06
N ALA A 110 15.68 7.71 -17.32
CA ALA A 110 15.63 9.02 -17.99
C ALA A 110 14.98 10.12 -17.12
N CYS A 111 14.99 9.99 -15.80
CA CYS A 111 14.81 11.13 -14.90
C CYS A 111 15.76 10.99 -13.70
#